data_AF-A0A944T3T2-F1
#
_entry.id   AF-A0A944T3T2-F1
#
_cell.length_a   1.000
_cell.length_b   1.000
_cell.length_c   1.000
_cell.angle_alpha   90.00
_cell.angle_beta   90.00
_cell.angle_gamma   90.00
#
_symmetry.space_group_name_H-M   'P 1'
#
loop_
_entity.id
_entity.type
_entity.pdbx_description
1 polymer ?
#
loop_
_entity_poly.entity_id
_entity_poly.type
_entity_poly.pdbx_seq_one_letter_code
_entity_poly.pdbx_strand_id
1 'polypeptide(L)'
;MKFNYFFLTLICSGLFLGSCSGTGFVEKPDNLISKNKMEAILYDAIIMDVMSTFSEKNPNFENLMGKSYLYKKYGIDSIQLVESENYYAKNPREYLKIHASVLKRFEFVKDSLDRLSKSIKTN
;
A
#
# COMPACT_ATOMS: atom_id res chain seq x y z
N MET A 1 -40.69 -28.93 -15.88
CA MET A 1 -40.00 -27.71 -15.37
C MET A 1 -39.06 -27.93 -14.18
N LYS A 2 -39.20 -28.98 -13.34
CA LYS A 2 -38.33 -29.20 -12.15
C LYS A 2 -36.93 -29.77 -12.46
N PHE A 3 -36.74 -30.42 -13.63
CA PHE A 3 -35.48 -31.06 -14.03
C PHE A 3 -34.37 -30.06 -14.37
N ASN A 4 -34.72 -28.89 -14.95
CA ASN A 4 -33.75 -27.81 -15.22
C ASN A 4 -33.26 -27.11 -13.94
N TYR A 5 -34.10 -27.01 -12.91
CA TYR A 5 -33.68 -26.41 -11.62
C TYR A 5 -32.71 -27.31 -10.87
N PHE A 6 -32.84 -28.63 -11.00
CA PHE A 6 -31.90 -29.59 -10.39
C PHE A 6 -30.49 -29.45 -10.98
N PHE A 7 -30.38 -29.32 -12.30
CA PHE A 7 -29.10 -29.09 -12.98
C PHE A 7 -28.49 -27.72 -12.63
N LEU A 8 -29.34 -26.69 -12.51
CA LEU A 8 -28.93 -25.34 -12.10
C LEU A 8 -28.38 -25.31 -10.65
N THR A 9 -29.03 -26.03 -9.73
CA THR A 9 -28.55 -26.16 -8.34
C THR A 9 -27.22 -26.92 -8.23
N LEU A 10 -26.98 -27.91 -9.11
CA LEU A 10 -25.75 -28.69 -9.14
C LEU A 10 -24.55 -27.83 -9.61
N ILE A 11 -24.78 -26.97 -10.61
CA ILE A 11 -23.77 -26.04 -11.13
C ILE A 11 -23.42 -24.95 -10.10
N CYS A 12 -24.42 -24.41 -9.40
CA CYS A 12 -24.18 -23.42 -8.33
C CYS A 12 -23.44 -24.01 -7.11
N SER A 13 -23.68 -25.28 -6.77
CA SER A 13 -22.98 -25.96 -5.67
C SER A 13 -21.49 -26.19 -5.97
N GLY A 14 -21.14 -26.47 -7.23
CA GLY A 14 -19.75 -26.65 -7.66
C GLY A 14 -18.88 -25.39 -7.56
N LEU A 15 -19.49 -24.20 -7.63
CA LEU A 15 -18.77 -22.91 -7.53
C LEU A 15 -18.31 -22.56 -6.10
N PHE A 16 -18.87 -23.20 -5.07
CA PHE A 16 -18.51 -22.92 -3.67
C PHE A 16 -17.27 -23.69 -3.17
N LEU A 17 -16.87 -24.77 -3.84
CA LEU A 17 -15.77 -25.64 -3.36
C LEU A 17 -14.38 -25.16 -3.80
N GLY A 18 -14.28 -24.11 -4.63
CA GLY A 18 -13.01 -23.56 -5.12
C GLY A 18 -12.41 -22.41 -4.30
N SER A 19 -13.09 -21.93 -3.25
CA SER A 19 -12.67 -20.71 -2.50
C SER A 19 -11.71 -20.97 -1.33
N CYS A 20 -10.91 -22.04 -1.39
CA CYS A 20 -9.85 -22.27 -0.41
C CYS A 20 -8.49 -22.01 -1.07
N SER A 21 -8.05 -20.75 -1.10
CA SER A 21 -6.68 -20.41 -1.49
C SER A 21 -5.73 -20.93 -0.41
N GLY A 22 -4.88 -21.87 -0.81
CA GLY A 22 -4.02 -22.69 0.04
C GLY A 22 -3.30 -21.93 1.16
N THR A 23 -3.30 -22.59 2.31
CA THR A 23 -2.58 -22.24 3.52
C THR A 23 -1.07 -22.36 3.32
N GLY A 24 -0.33 -21.32 3.72
CA GLY A 24 0.90 -21.52 4.49
C GLY A 24 2.23 -21.06 3.90
N PHE A 25 2.38 -20.93 2.59
CA PHE A 25 3.66 -20.52 2.00
C PHE A 25 3.46 -19.44 0.95
N VAL A 26 4.00 -18.26 1.22
CA VAL A 26 4.06 -17.16 0.24
C VAL A 26 5.41 -17.27 -0.42
N GLU A 27 5.43 -17.71 -1.66
CA GLU A 27 6.65 -17.65 -2.46
C GLU A 27 7.11 -16.19 -2.52
N LYS A 28 8.38 -15.99 -2.21
CA LYS A 28 8.99 -14.67 -2.23
C LYS A 28 9.15 -14.27 -3.71
N PRO A 29 8.54 -13.15 -4.16
CA PRO A 29 8.73 -12.69 -5.53
C PRO A 29 10.22 -12.43 -5.81
N ASP A 30 10.68 -12.79 -7.01
CA ASP A 30 12.07 -12.58 -7.44
C ASP A 30 12.46 -11.09 -7.42
N ASN A 31 11.50 -10.24 -7.75
CA ASN A 31 11.59 -8.78 -7.80
C ASN A 31 11.10 -8.09 -6.51
N LEU A 32 11.06 -8.77 -5.36
CA LEU A 32 10.52 -8.20 -4.12
C LEU A 32 11.16 -6.84 -3.76
N ILE A 33 10.34 -5.82 -3.59
CA ILE A 33 10.75 -4.51 -3.07
C ILE A 33 11.28 -4.69 -1.65
N SER A 34 12.54 -4.33 -1.40
CA SER A 34 13.13 -4.43 -0.05
C SER A 34 12.33 -3.65 1.00
N LYS A 35 12.38 -4.09 2.27
CA LYS A 35 11.64 -3.46 3.38
C LYS A 35 11.90 -1.95 3.51
N ASN A 36 13.16 -1.52 3.41
CA ASN A 36 13.53 -0.11 3.50
C ASN A 36 13.00 0.69 2.30
N LYS A 37 13.03 0.10 1.09
CA LYS A 37 12.43 0.73 -0.09
C LYS A 37 10.91 0.81 0.05
N MET A 38 10.25 -0.24 0.56
CA MET A 38 8.81 -0.26 0.81
C MET A 38 8.39 0.78 1.86
N GLU A 39 9.16 0.93 2.94
CA GLU A 39 8.96 2.00 3.92
C GLU A 39 8.96 3.38 3.25
N ALA A 40 9.96 3.65 2.40
CA ALA A 40 10.06 4.93 1.69
C ALA A 40 8.89 5.15 0.72
N ILE A 41 8.49 4.10 -0.01
CA ILE A 41 7.32 4.14 -0.91
C ILE A 41 6.04 4.45 -0.14
N LEU A 42 5.78 3.75 0.96
CA LEU A 42 4.57 3.96 1.77
C LEU A 42 4.54 5.34 2.41
N TYR A 43 5.67 5.82 2.91
CA TYR A 43 5.79 7.17 3.45
C TYR A 43 5.39 8.24 2.41
N ASP A 44 5.94 8.14 1.20
CA ASP A 44 5.61 9.08 0.12
C ASP A 44 4.17 8.92 -0.37
N ALA A 45 3.68 7.69 -0.48
CA ALA A 45 2.31 7.42 -0.91
C ALA A 45 1.29 8.04 0.05
N ILE A 46 1.52 7.93 1.38
CA ILE A 46 0.68 8.57 2.39
C ILE A 46 0.75 10.09 2.29
N ILE A 47 1.93 10.68 2.08
CA ILE A 47 2.06 12.12 1.87
C ILE A 47 1.27 12.55 0.63
N MET A 48 1.40 11.82 -0.48
CA MET A 48 0.69 12.11 -1.71
C MET A 48 -0.82 12.03 -1.53
N ASP A 49 -1.29 10.98 -0.84
CA ASP A 49 -2.72 10.81 -0.53
C ASP A 49 -3.26 11.99 0.29
N VAL A 50 -2.56 12.38 1.36
CA VAL A 50 -2.93 13.56 2.16
C VAL A 50 -2.91 14.83 1.31
N MET A 51 -1.87 15.03 0.49
CA MET A 51 -1.75 16.22 -0.36
C MET A 51 -2.86 16.31 -1.41
N SER A 52 -3.35 15.17 -1.92
CA SER A 52 -4.47 15.13 -2.87
C SER A 52 -5.76 15.70 -2.26
N THR A 53 -5.95 15.57 -0.94
CA THR A 53 -7.10 16.14 -0.22
C THR A 53 -7.08 17.67 -0.15
N PHE A 54 -5.91 18.30 -0.35
CA PHE A 54 -5.74 19.76 -0.38
C PHE A 54 -5.68 20.30 -1.82
N SER A 55 -6.45 19.70 -2.74
CA SER A 55 -6.44 20.03 -4.17
C SER A 55 -6.69 21.52 -4.46
N GLU A 56 -7.51 22.22 -3.69
CA GLU A 56 -7.72 23.67 -3.82
C GLU A 56 -6.42 24.48 -3.64
N LYS A 57 -5.53 24.02 -2.76
CA LYS A 57 -4.21 24.63 -2.53
C LYS A 57 -3.16 24.15 -3.52
N ASN A 58 -3.39 23.01 -4.17
CA ASN A 58 -2.45 22.39 -5.11
C ASN A 58 -3.18 21.79 -6.33
N PRO A 59 -3.78 22.62 -7.21
CA PRO A 59 -4.68 22.14 -8.27
C PRO A 59 -4.02 21.25 -9.31
N ASN A 60 -2.68 21.31 -9.44
CA ASN A 60 -1.90 20.51 -10.38
C ASN A 60 -1.20 19.32 -9.72
N PHE A 61 -1.47 19.03 -8.44
CA PHE A 61 -0.74 18.01 -7.69
C PHE A 61 -0.84 16.63 -8.34
N GLU A 62 -2.05 16.15 -8.63
CA GLU A 62 -2.27 14.83 -9.24
C GLU A 62 -1.59 14.68 -10.61
N ASN A 63 -1.60 15.75 -11.42
CA ASN A 63 -0.96 15.75 -12.74
C ASN A 63 0.57 15.65 -12.66
N LEU A 64 1.17 16.22 -11.61
CA LEU A 64 2.63 16.25 -11.41
C LEU A 64 3.15 15.08 -10.56
N MET A 65 2.34 14.65 -9.58
CA MET A 65 2.68 13.76 -8.48
C MET A 65 1.60 12.68 -8.32
N GLY A 66 1.18 12.07 -9.42
CA GLY A 66 0.31 10.88 -9.40
C GLY A 66 1.08 9.58 -9.14
N LYS A 67 0.40 8.43 -9.19
CA LYS A 67 1.02 7.10 -8.97
C LYS A 67 2.26 6.83 -9.83
N SER A 68 2.29 7.38 -11.05
CA SER A 68 3.43 7.26 -11.97
C SER A 68 4.71 7.91 -11.43
N TYR A 69 4.60 8.89 -10.55
CA TYR A 69 5.74 9.51 -9.88
C TYR A 69 6.45 8.51 -8.95
N LEU A 70 5.70 7.70 -8.18
CA LEU A 70 6.28 6.69 -7.29
C LEU A 70 7.09 5.66 -8.07
N TYR A 71 6.55 5.19 -9.20
CA TYR A 71 7.22 4.23 -10.09
C TYR A 71 8.56 4.77 -10.58
N LYS A 72 8.56 6.02 -11.08
CA LYS A 72 9.78 6.70 -11.53
C LYS A 72 10.78 6.95 -10.40
N LYS A 73 10.32 7.45 -9.26
CA LYS A 73 11.18 7.81 -8.11
C LYS A 73 11.91 6.59 -7.54
N TYR A 74 11.24 5.45 -7.45
CA TYR A 74 11.79 4.25 -6.80
C TYR A 74 12.35 3.20 -7.77
N GLY A 75 12.21 3.44 -9.08
CA GLY A 75 12.61 2.52 -10.13
C GLY A 75 11.88 1.19 -10.03
N ILE A 76 10.55 1.26 -9.85
CA ILE A 76 9.67 0.10 -9.72
C ILE A 76 8.55 0.19 -10.75
N ASP A 77 7.95 -0.94 -11.09
CA ASP A 77 6.72 -0.99 -11.88
C ASP A 77 5.49 -1.30 -11.02
N SER A 78 4.30 -1.21 -11.63
CA SER A 78 3.03 -1.43 -10.93
C SER A 78 2.84 -2.89 -10.50
N ILE A 79 3.37 -3.85 -11.27
CA ILE A 79 3.23 -5.28 -11.00
C ILE A 79 4.12 -5.64 -9.80
N GLN A 80 5.38 -5.22 -9.83
CA GLN A 80 6.34 -5.38 -8.74
C GLN A 80 5.80 -4.82 -7.41
N LEU A 81 5.15 -3.66 -7.46
CA LEU A 81 4.52 -3.06 -6.27
C LEU A 81 3.41 -3.96 -5.72
N VAL A 82 2.49 -4.40 -6.56
CA VAL A 82 1.36 -5.26 -6.16
C VAL A 82 1.83 -6.61 -5.63
N GLU A 83 2.81 -7.24 -6.29
CA GLU A 83 3.39 -8.51 -5.85
C GLU A 83 4.09 -8.37 -4.49
N SER A 84 4.84 -7.29 -4.30
CA SER A 84 5.52 -7.00 -3.04
C SER A 84 4.53 -6.69 -1.92
N GLU A 85 3.49 -5.91 -2.19
CA GLU A 85 2.43 -5.60 -1.23
C GLU A 85 1.67 -6.87 -0.82
N ASN A 86 1.30 -7.73 -1.78
CA ASN A 86 0.69 -9.02 -1.52
C ASN A 86 1.60 -9.94 -0.67
N TYR A 87 2.90 -9.94 -0.96
CA TYR A 87 3.87 -10.67 -0.15
C TYR A 87 3.88 -10.16 1.29
N TYR A 88 3.97 -8.85 1.51
CA TYR A 88 4.00 -8.27 2.86
C TYR A 88 2.67 -8.44 3.60
N ALA A 89 1.53 -8.29 2.93
CA ALA A 89 0.20 -8.51 3.51
C ALA A 89 0.04 -9.92 4.10
N LYS A 90 0.63 -10.93 3.46
CA LYS A 90 0.65 -12.31 3.94
C LYS A 90 1.76 -12.59 4.98
N ASN A 91 2.66 -11.64 5.23
CA ASN A 91 3.75 -11.71 6.22
C ASN A 91 3.59 -10.60 7.29
N PRO A 92 2.57 -10.68 8.17
CA PRO A 92 2.14 -9.57 9.02
C PRO A 92 3.22 -9.07 9.99
N ARG A 93 4.09 -9.96 10.50
CA ARG A 93 5.20 -9.56 11.39
C ARG A 93 6.20 -8.63 10.70
N GLU A 94 6.51 -8.89 9.44
CA GLU A 94 7.43 -8.06 8.67
C GLU A 94 6.75 -6.79 8.20
N TYR A 95 5.48 -6.87 7.81
CA TYR A 95 4.74 -5.70 7.38
C TYR A 95 4.52 -4.70 8.53
N LEU A 96 4.25 -5.21 9.74
CA LEU A 96 4.16 -4.39 10.95
C LEU A 96 5.45 -3.59 11.19
N LYS A 97 6.63 -4.20 10.98
CA LYS A 97 7.92 -3.50 11.13
C LYS A 97 8.09 -2.38 10.11
N ILE A 98 7.65 -2.60 8.86
CA ILE A 98 7.68 -1.57 7.81
C ILE A 98 6.78 -0.39 8.24
N HIS A 99 5.53 -0.66 8.59
CA HIS A 99 4.58 0.38 9.03
C HIS A 99 5.04 1.11 10.30
N ALA A 100 5.62 0.39 11.27
CA ALA A 100 6.19 1.01 12.47
C ALA A 100 7.35 1.95 12.14
N SER A 101 8.17 1.60 11.13
CA SER A 101 9.27 2.45 10.67
C SER A 101 8.74 3.70 9.95
N VAL A 102 7.69 3.56 9.13
CA VAL A 102 6.98 4.69 8.52
C VAL A 102 6.43 5.64 9.59
N LEU A 103 5.75 5.09 10.62
CA LEU A 103 5.20 5.90 11.72
C LEU A 103 6.31 6.65 12.47
N LYS A 104 7.40 5.97 12.83
CA LYS A 104 8.54 6.58 13.50
C LYS A 104 9.15 7.73 12.67
N ARG A 105 9.20 7.58 11.34
CA ARG A 105 9.65 8.65 10.43
C ARG A 105 8.71 9.85 10.46
N PHE A 106 7.39 9.64 10.48
CA PHE A 106 6.42 10.73 10.64
C PHE A 106 6.56 11.46 11.98
N GLU A 107 6.71 10.73 13.08
CA GLU A 107 6.93 11.30 14.41
C GLU A 107 8.18 12.17 14.45
N PHE A 108 9.29 11.69 13.89
CA PHE A 108 10.53 12.47 13.82
C PHE A 108 10.37 13.78 13.05
N VAL A 109 9.68 13.72 11.90
CA VAL A 109 9.43 14.93 11.08
C VAL A 109 8.51 15.90 11.83
N LYS A 110 7.44 15.40 12.45
CA LYS A 110 6.54 16.22 13.27
C LYS A 110 7.29 16.92 14.41
N ASP A 111 8.08 16.18 15.18
CA ASP A 111 8.86 16.73 16.29
C ASP A 111 9.83 17.82 15.82
N SER A 112 10.44 17.62 14.65
CA SER A 112 11.34 18.59 14.03
C SER A 112 10.60 19.88 13.67
N LEU A 113 9.41 19.77 13.06
CA LEU A 113 8.56 20.91 12.71
C LEU A 113 8.04 21.65 13.95
N ASP A 114 7.65 20.93 15.00
CA ASP A 114 7.16 21.52 16.25
C ASP A 114 8.25 22.32 16.97
N ARG A 115 9.50 21.83 16.97
CA ARG A 115 10.65 22.57 17.50
C ARG A 115 10.90 23.86 16.71
N LEU A 116 10.86 23.78 15.38
CA LEU A 116 11.02 24.96 14.51
C LEU A 116 9.92 26.00 14.77
N SER A 117 8.66 25.57 14.81
CA SER A 117 7.50 26.45 15.10
C SER A 117 7.63 27.18 16.45
N LYS A 118 8.12 26.50 17.49
CA LYS A 118 8.40 27.12 18.79
C LYS A 118 9.52 28.15 18.71
N SER A 119 10.62 27.85 18.01
CA SER A 119 11.76 28.77 17.88
C SER A 119 11.40 30.08 17.17
N ILE A 120 10.50 30.02 16.18
CA ILE A 120 10.02 31.20 15.44
C ILE A 120 9.17 32.11 16.32
N LYS A 121 8.41 31.57 17.28
CA LYS A 121 7.52 32.35 18.17
C LYS A 121 8.25 33.05 19.32
N THR A 122 9.49 32.65 19.60
CA THR A 122 10.33 33.22 20.67
C THR A 122 11.26 34.33 20.19
N ASN A 123 11.30 34.61 18.89
CA ASN A 123 11.90 35.80 18.28
C ASN A 123 10.80 36.80 17.90
#